data_AF-A0AA44F3R6-F1
#
_entry.id   AF-A0AA44F3R6-F1
#
_cell.length_a   1.000
_cell.length_b   1.000
_cell.length_c   1.000
_cell.angle_alpha   90.00
_cell.angle_beta   90.00
_cell.angle_gamma   90.00
#
_symmetry.space_group_name_H-M   'P 1'
#
loop_
_entity.id
_entity.type
_entity.pdbx_description
1 polymer ?
#
loop_
_entity_poly.entity_id
_entity_poly.type
_entity_poly.pdbx_seq_one_letter_code
_entity_poly.pdbx_strand_id
1 'polypeptide(L)'
;MNAKAVLLLLCASCTSLPTPVMGQGFAGLGSNAEGFSIPTRGVELVFPKDHKAHPGFRIEWWYVTANLRTADGQRMGVQWTLFRSALEPVERPGWSDPQIWIGHAAVTTASRHHVAERLARGGVGQAGVKGEPFDAWIDNWQMKAGTDDARDDLDQLDLNASGESFQYRLKLQAHGPLVRQGDNGYSVKSAEGQASYYYSQPFYRVSGNVFLDGEAHEVTGEAWLDREWSSQPLASSQTGWDWFSLHLASGEKLMAFRLRDDKSGYISANWISADGRPSPVDPKDVLLSPLRTADINGKSIPVEWSVKIPSRGLDIKTKPLNEKAWMATSTPYWEGPIEFDGSTSGHGYLEMTGY
;
A
#
# COMPACT_ATOMS: atom_id res chain seq x y z
N MET A 1 19.48 40.99 60.56
CA MET A 1 18.57 40.12 59.80
C MET A 1 19.40 39.44 58.72
N ASN A 2 19.45 38.10 58.78
CA ASN A 2 20.52 37.26 58.21
C ASN A 2 20.41 37.07 56.69
N ALA A 3 21.51 37.37 55.99
CA ALA A 3 21.85 36.73 54.73
C ALA A 3 22.58 35.42 55.04
N LYS A 4 21.87 34.28 54.96
CA LYS A 4 22.38 32.90 54.88
C LYS A 4 21.20 31.93 55.01
N ALA A 5 20.52 31.62 53.90
CA ALA A 5 19.62 30.45 53.78
C ALA A 5 19.12 30.28 52.33
N VAL A 6 20.01 30.09 51.35
CA VAL A 6 19.61 29.53 50.04
C VAL A 6 20.75 28.65 49.53
N LEU A 7 20.92 27.49 50.16
CA LEU A 7 21.64 26.36 49.58
C LEU A 7 21.22 25.10 50.34
N LEU A 8 20.26 24.37 49.77
CA LEU A 8 19.90 22.95 49.97
C LEU A 8 18.39 22.78 49.75
N LEU A 9 18.01 22.49 48.50
CA LEU A 9 16.93 21.56 48.20
C LEU A 9 17.29 20.90 46.88
N LEU A 10 18.19 19.92 47.02
CA LEU A 10 18.50 18.92 46.03
C LEU A 10 17.23 18.13 45.65
N CYS A 11 17.12 17.86 44.36
CA CYS A 11 16.79 16.55 43.80
C CYS A 11 15.64 15.79 44.47
N ALA A 12 14.42 16.10 44.05
CA ALA A 12 13.34 15.11 44.07
C ALA A 12 12.42 15.33 42.85
N SER A 13 12.28 14.25 42.08
CA SER A 13 11.15 13.93 41.21
C SER A 13 10.89 14.82 39.99
N CYS A 14 11.56 14.49 38.88
CA CYS A 14 10.91 14.35 37.57
C CYS A 14 11.73 13.39 36.71
N THR A 15 11.86 12.14 37.15
CA THR A 15 12.15 11.03 36.26
C THR A 15 10.83 10.61 35.62
N SER A 16 10.36 11.36 34.62
CA SER A 16 9.42 10.82 33.65
C SER A 16 10.20 9.80 32.83
N LEU A 17 10.08 8.53 33.21
CA LEU A 17 10.41 7.42 32.32
C LEU A 17 9.68 7.68 31.00
N PRO A 18 10.34 7.66 29.84
CA PRO A 18 9.64 7.74 28.57
C PRO A 18 8.65 6.58 28.53
N THR A 19 7.36 6.89 28.55
CA THR A 19 6.34 5.92 28.20
C THR A 19 6.67 5.45 26.79
N PRO A 20 6.76 4.13 26.54
CA PRO A 20 6.90 3.65 25.17
C PRO A 20 5.68 4.15 24.40
N VAL A 21 5.90 5.09 23.49
CA VAL A 21 4.93 5.42 22.45
C VAL A 21 4.81 4.16 21.63
N MET A 22 3.78 3.35 21.91
CA MET A 22 3.36 2.31 20.98
C MET A 22 3.08 3.03 19.68
N GLY A 23 3.84 2.68 18.62
CA GLY A 23 3.64 3.26 17.30
C GLY A 23 2.19 3.05 16.90
N GLN A 24 1.38 4.09 17.04
CA GLN A 24 0.12 4.16 16.32
C GLN A 24 0.53 4.11 14.85
N GLY A 25 0.12 3.09 14.12
CA GLY A 25 0.35 3.03 12.67
C GLY A 25 -0.34 4.19 11.95
N PHE A 26 -0.74 3.99 10.70
CA PHE A 26 -1.49 5.00 9.93
C PHE A 26 -2.79 5.49 10.60
N ALA A 27 -3.27 4.83 11.67
CA ALA A 27 -4.40 5.24 12.50
C ALA A 27 -4.25 6.66 13.10
N GLY A 28 -3.03 7.15 13.34
CA GLY A 28 -2.78 8.50 13.87
C GLY A 28 -2.94 9.65 12.85
N LEU A 29 -3.11 9.33 11.56
CA LEU A 29 -3.25 10.33 10.49
C LEU A 29 -4.62 11.01 10.44
N GLY A 30 -5.52 10.67 11.38
CA GLY A 30 -6.87 11.19 11.48
C GLY A 30 -7.10 12.20 12.60
N SER A 31 -6.95 13.49 12.31
CA SER A 31 -7.72 14.53 13.03
C SER A 31 -9.04 14.79 12.30
N ASN A 32 -9.96 15.56 12.89
CA ASN A 32 -11.26 15.91 12.31
C ASN A 32 -11.16 16.25 10.81
N ALA A 33 -12.06 15.69 10.00
CA ALA A 33 -12.14 15.92 8.54
C ALA A 33 -12.68 17.33 8.18
N GLU A 34 -12.54 18.30 9.07
CA GLU A 34 -13.09 19.65 8.88
C GLU A 34 -12.45 20.31 7.66
N GLY A 35 -13.27 20.75 6.71
CA GLY A 35 -12.84 21.33 5.43
C GLY A 35 -12.47 20.32 4.34
N PHE A 36 -12.18 19.06 4.68
CA PHE A 36 -11.86 18.03 3.69
C PHE A 36 -13.10 17.44 3.02
N SER A 37 -12.95 17.04 1.76
CA SER A 37 -13.97 16.29 1.02
C SER A 37 -14.10 14.87 1.60
N ILE A 38 -15.33 14.35 1.68
CA ILE A 38 -15.60 12.98 2.13
C ILE A 38 -16.14 12.18 0.94
N PRO A 39 -15.73 10.91 0.75
CA PRO A 39 -16.29 10.09 -0.31
C PRO A 39 -17.82 9.97 -0.18
N THR A 40 -18.53 10.11 -1.29
CA THR A 40 -19.98 10.02 -1.35
C THR A 40 -20.38 8.93 -2.35
N ARG A 41 -21.39 8.15 -1.99
CA ARG A 41 -21.92 7.10 -2.87
C ARG A 41 -22.55 7.72 -4.12
N GLY A 42 -22.39 7.07 -5.26
CA GLY A 42 -22.99 7.47 -6.53
C GLY A 42 -22.17 8.49 -7.34
N VAL A 43 -21.02 8.93 -6.84
CA VAL A 43 -20.04 9.68 -7.65
C VAL A 43 -19.28 8.69 -8.52
N GLU A 44 -19.35 8.88 -9.83
CA GLU A 44 -18.62 8.06 -10.81
C GLU A 44 -17.17 8.53 -10.92
N LEU A 45 -16.25 7.56 -10.95
CA LEU A 45 -14.85 7.82 -11.28
C LEU A 45 -14.66 7.98 -12.80
N VAL A 46 -14.03 9.07 -13.20
CA VAL A 46 -13.81 9.51 -14.58
C VAL A 46 -12.31 9.51 -14.91
N PHE A 47 -11.92 8.77 -15.94
CA PHE A 47 -10.52 8.69 -16.39
C PHE A 47 -10.32 9.47 -17.69
N PRO A 48 -9.16 10.16 -17.88
CA PRO A 48 -7.96 10.12 -17.04
C PRO A 48 -7.96 11.09 -15.83
N LYS A 49 -9.05 11.85 -15.62
CA LYS A 49 -9.13 12.88 -14.56
C LYS A 49 -8.76 12.33 -13.17
N ASP A 50 -9.28 11.18 -12.79
CA ASP A 50 -9.09 10.58 -11.47
C ASP A 50 -7.78 9.76 -11.34
N HIS A 51 -6.86 9.90 -12.30
CA HIS A 51 -5.45 9.54 -12.10
C HIS A 51 -4.67 10.63 -11.35
N LYS A 52 -5.13 11.89 -11.44
CA LYS A 52 -4.52 13.05 -10.77
C LYS A 52 -4.58 12.90 -9.25
N ALA A 53 -3.80 13.72 -8.55
CA ALA A 53 -3.96 13.89 -7.12
C ALA A 53 -5.31 14.57 -6.80
N HIS A 54 -5.85 14.26 -5.63
CA HIS A 54 -7.13 14.77 -5.15
C HIS A 54 -6.92 15.64 -3.90
N PRO A 55 -6.34 16.85 -4.01
CA PRO A 55 -5.90 17.66 -2.86
C PRO A 55 -7.02 18.05 -1.89
N GLY A 56 -8.27 18.03 -2.34
CA GLY A 56 -9.45 18.21 -1.47
C GLY A 56 -9.68 17.06 -0.48
N PHE A 57 -9.00 15.92 -0.65
CA PHE A 57 -9.01 14.79 0.26
C PHE A 57 -7.74 14.74 1.10
N ARG A 58 -7.87 14.20 2.32
CA ARG A 58 -6.79 14.18 3.31
C ARG A 58 -5.70 13.17 2.97
N ILE A 59 -6.07 11.97 2.55
CA ILE A 59 -5.15 10.85 2.30
C ILE A 59 -5.33 10.29 0.90
N GLU A 60 -4.22 9.86 0.30
CA GLU A 60 -4.21 9.28 -1.05
C GLU A 60 -3.01 8.37 -1.30
N TRP A 61 -3.22 7.28 -2.04
CA TRP A 61 -2.28 6.17 -2.21
C TRP A 61 -2.09 5.81 -3.67
N TRP A 62 -0.85 5.82 -4.14
CA TRP A 62 -0.42 5.16 -5.38
C TRP A 62 0.45 3.97 -5.00
N TYR A 63 -0.04 2.76 -5.23
CA TYR A 63 0.59 1.56 -4.69
C TYR A 63 0.72 0.48 -5.76
N VAL A 64 1.94 0.12 -6.11
CA VAL A 64 2.25 -0.95 -7.06
C VAL A 64 2.94 -2.09 -6.36
N THR A 65 2.44 -3.30 -6.57
CA THR A 65 3.14 -4.55 -6.24
C THR A 65 3.42 -5.34 -7.50
N ALA A 66 4.57 -6.02 -7.55
CA ALA A 66 4.97 -6.79 -8.72
C ALA A 66 5.63 -8.11 -8.31
N ASN A 67 5.13 -9.21 -8.85
CA ASN A 67 5.72 -10.53 -8.75
C ASN A 67 6.57 -10.78 -10.01
N LEU A 68 7.88 -10.95 -9.82
CA LEU A 68 8.87 -10.97 -10.89
C LEU A 68 9.63 -12.28 -10.93
N ARG A 69 10.15 -12.60 -12.11
CA ARG A 69 11.01 -13.75 -12.35
C ARG A 69 12.11 -13.39 -13.35
N THR A 70 13.33 -13.84 -13.08
CA THR A 70 14.47 -13.76 -13.99
C THR A 70 14.46 -14.91 -15.01
N ALA A 71 15.27 -14.81 -16.07
CA ALA A 71 15.36 -15.86 -17.10
C ALA A 71 15.82 -17.23 -16.56
N ASP A 72 16.68 -17.25 -15.53
CA ASP A 72 17.12 -18.48 -14.83
C ASP A 72 16.12 -18.97 -13.76
N GLY A 73 14.97 -18.29 -13.62
CA GLY A 73 13.87 -18.71 -12.78
C GLY A 73 13.94 -18.24 -11.34
N GLN A 74 14.84 -17.34 -10.97
CA GLN A 74 14.83 -16.73 -9.64
C GLN A 74 13.59 -15.84 -9.48
N ARG A 75 12.94 -15.94 -8.33
CA ARG A 75 11.75 -15.15 -7.99
C ARG A 75 12.16 -13.90 -7.23
N MET A 76 11.51 -12.79 -7.57
CA MET A 76 11.66 -11.51 -6.89
C MET A 76 10.29 -10.87 -6.72
N GLY A 77 10.17 -9.96 -5.76
CA GLY A 77 9.05 -9.05 -5.63
C GLY A 77 9.55 -7.61 -5.61
N VAL A 78 8.77 -6.70 -6.17
CA VAL A 78 8.98 -5.25 -6.04
C VAL A 78 7.70 -4.61 -5.51
N GLN A 79 7.85 -3.63 -4.63
CA GLN A 79 6.76 -2.69 -4.33
C GLN A 79 7.22 -1.24 -4.49
N TRP A 80 6.27 -0.40 -4.88
CA TRP A 80 6.42 1.05 -4.98
C TRP A 80 5.17 1.70 -4.39
N THR A 81 5.35 2.53 -3.37
CA THR A 81 4.27 3.24 -2.70
C THR A 81 4.57 4.72 -2.67
N LEU A 82 3.61 5.54 -3.10
CA LEU A 82 3.56 6.96 -2.82
C LEU A 82 2.28 7.26 -2.05
N PHE A 83 2.44 7.81 -0.86
CA PHE A 83 1.37 8.19 0.04
C PHE A 83 1.37 9.70 0.26
N ARG A 84 0.22 10.33 0.08
CA ARG A 84 -0.02 11.74 0.38
C ARG A 84 -0.88 11.86 1.64
N SER A 85 -0.47 12.74 2.54
CA SER A 85 -1.28 13.22 3.65
C SER A 85 -1.32 14.74 3.65
N ALA A 86 -2.51 15.32 3.76
CA ALA A 86 -2.72 16.76 3.73
C ALA A 86 -3.06 17.30 5.12
N LEU A 87 -2.44 18.44 5.48
CA LEU A 87 -2.84 19.20 6.67
C LEU A 87 -4.04 20.12 6.39
N GLU A 88 -4.23 20.52 5.13
CA GLU A 88 -5.34 21.34 4.66
C GLU A 88 -5.76 20.91 3.24
N PRO A 89 -7.04 21.09 2.85
CA PRO A 89 -7.61 20.62 1.58
C PRO A 89 -7.25 21.52 0.37
N VAL A 90 -6.03 22.04 0.32
CA VAL A 90 -5.56 22.99 -0.69
C VAL A 90 -4.10 22.73 -1.07
N GLU A 91 -3.71 23.17 -2.25
CA GLU A 91 -2.30 23.24 -2.66
C GLU A 91 -1.81 24.69 -2.60
N ARG A 92 -0.54 24.89 -2.27
CA ARG A 92 0.10 26.21 -2.25
C ARG A 92 1.51 26.11 -2.85
N PRO A 93 2.02 27.19 -3.46
CA PRO A 93 3.40 27.19 -3.90
C PRO A 93 4.39 27.18 -2.73
N GLY A 94 5.54 26.53 -2.93
CA GLY A 94 6.68 26.53 -2.01
C GLY A 94 6.41 25.85 -0.68
N TRP A 95 7.21 26.20 0.33
CA TRP A 95 7.19 25.58 1.67
C TRP A 95 5.90 25.78 2.47
N SER A 96 4.98 26.62 1.97
CA SER A 96 3.66 26.83 2.57
C SER A 96 2.64 25.74 2.21
N ASP A 97 3.01 24.86 1.27
CA ASP A 97 2.17 23.76 0.85
C ASP A 97 1.88 22.78 2.01
N PRO A 98 0.60 22.48 2.28
CA PRO A 98 0.20 21.64 3.40
C PRO A 98 0.23 20.14 3.06
N GLN A 99 0.71 19.75 1.87
CA GLN A 99 0.82 18.36 1.45
C GLN A 99 2.15 17.76 1.95
N ILE A 100 2.05 16.55 2.51
CA ILE A 100 3.17 15.74 2.98
C ILE A 100 3.17 14.45 2.16
N TRP A 101 4.35 14.07 1.68
CA TRP A 101 4.54 12.90 0.81
C TRP A 101 5.47 11.91 1.48
N ILE A 102 5.10 10.63 1.43
CA ILE A 102 5.88 9.50 1.92
C ILE A 102 6.03 8.52 0.76
N GLY A 103 7.26 8.14 0.46
CA GLY A 103 7.60 7.16 -0.56
C GLY A 103 8.22 5.93 0.09
N HIS A 104 7.73 4.74 -0.24
CA HIS A 104 8.36 3.46 0.11
C HIS A 104 8.67 2.67 -1.16
N ALA A 105 9.83 2.01 -1.17
CA ALA A 105 10.19 1.08 -2.23
C ALA A 105 10.90 -0.12 -1.63
N ALA A 106 10.67 -1.31 -2.18
CA ALA A 106 11.36 -2.52 -1.76
C ALA A 106 11.64 -3.49 -2.91
N VAL A 107 12.66 -4.33 -2.71
CA VAL A 107 12.93 -5.53 -3.51
C VAL A 107 13.04 -6.72 -2.58
N THR A 108 12.22 -7.74 -2.80
CA THR A 108 12.23 -8.99 -2.04
C THR A 108 12.78 -10.12 -2.89
N THR A 109 13.82 -10.79 -2.43
CA THR A 109 14.27 -12.10 -2.94
C THR A 109 13.99 -13.17 -1.88
N ALA A 110 14.20 -14.44 -2.22
CA ALA A 110 14.06 -15.54 -1.25
C ALA A 110 14.96 -15.40 -0.01
N SER A 111 16.06 -14.65 -0.08
CA SER A 111 17.05 -14.53 0.99
C SER A 111 17.13 -13.13 1.61
N ARG A 112 16.76 -12.07 0.88
CA ARG A 112 16.87 -10.68 1.34
C ARG A 112 15.62 -9.87 1.04
N HIS A 113 15.35 -8.89 1.89
CA HIS A 113 14.34 -7.86 1.67
C HIS A 113 15.02 -6.51 1.83
N HIS A 114 15.11 -5.77 0.72
CA HIS A 114 15.72 -4.45 0.67
C HIS A 114 14.61 -3.42 0.73
N VAL A 115 14.76 -2.39 1.55
CA VAL A 115 13.75 -1.34 1.76
C VAL A 115 14.39 0.04 1.70
N ALA A 116 13.64 1.02 1.20
CA ALA A 116 13.99 2.42 1.29
C ALA A 116 12.74 3.27 1.59
N GLU A 117 12.94 4.38 2.29
CA GLU A 117 11.92 5.39 2.57
C GLU A 117 12.39 6.78 2.10
N ARG A 118 11.43 7.58 1.65
CA ARG A 118 11.57 9.00 1.32
C ARG A 118 10.45 9.80 1.97
N LEU A 119 10.76 10.99 2.44
CA LEU A 119 9.81 11.96 2.99
C LEU A 119 10.02 13.29 2.29
N ALA A 120 8.95 13.90 1.82
CA ALA A 120 9.03 15.16 1.08
C ALA A 120 7.87 16.11 1.43
N ARG A 121 8.11 17.41 1.24
CA ARG A 121 7.07 18.44 1.30
C ARG A 121 6.52 18.70 -0.11
N GLY A 122 5.23 18.98 -0.20
CA GLY A 122 4.62 19.50 -1.42
C GLY A 122 5.10 20.92 -1.76
N GLY A 123 4.69 21.43 -2.92
CA GLY A 123 4.89 22.82 -3.35
C GLY A 123 6.31 23.23 -3.75
N VAL A 124 7.34 22.47 -3.39
CA VAL A 124 8.76 22.76 -3.70
C VAL A 124 9.32 21.93 -4.87
N GLY A 125 8.48 21.12 -5.52
CA GLY A 125 8.85 20.28 -6.66
C GLY A 125 9.50 18.94 -6.30
N GLN A 126 9.74 18.67 -5.02
CA GLN A 126 10.39 17.44 -4.56
C GLN A 126 9.51 16.20 -4.71
N ALA A 127 8.19 16.34 -4.53
CA ALA A 127 7.22 15.28 -4.71
C ALA A 127 5.91 15.86 -5.26
N GLY A 128 5.14 15.03 -5.94
CA GLY A 128 3.85 15.43 -6.49
C GLY A 128 3.28 14.41 -7.45
N VAL A 129 2.08 14.71 -7.96
CA VAL A 129 1.44 13.98 -9.05
C VAL A 129 0.83 14.97 -10.04
N LYS A 130 1.11 14.78 -11.34
CA LYS A 130 0.40 15.40 -12.46
C LYS A 130 -0.26 14.31 -13.29
N GLY A 131 -1.30 14.65 -14.06
CA GLY A 131 -2.09 13.65 -14.80
C GLY A 131 -2.13 13.82 -16.31
N GLU A 132 -1.38 14.76 -16.90
CA GLU A 132 -1.38 14.99 -18.36
C GLU A 132 0.02 15.48 -18.83
N PRO A 133 0.93 14.57 -19.21
CA PRO A 133 0.86 13.13 -19.00
C PRO A 133 0.99 12.77 -17.51
N PHE A 134 0.48 11.60 -17.12
CA PHE A 134 0.58 11.09 -15.77
C PHE A 134 2.03 10.94 -15.31
N ASP A 135 2.30 11.41 -14.09
CA ASP A 135 3.61 11.35 -13.46
C ASP A 135 3.44 11.56 -11.96
N ALA A 136 3.80 10.55 -11.19
CA ALA A 136 3.86 10.57 -9.74
C ALA A 136 5.32 10.37 -9.30
N TRP A 137 5.84 11.28 -8.48
CA TRP A 137 7.25 11.27 -8.10
C TRP A 137 7.52 11.66 -6.66
N ILE A 138 8.67 11.20 -6.17
CA ILE A 138 9.33 11.69 -4.96
C ILE A 138 10.84 11.59 -5.15
N ASP A 139 11.53 12.73 -5.08
CA ASP A 139 12.93 12.87 -5.48
C ASP A 139 13.18 12.29 -6.89
N ASN A 140 13.98 11.22 -6.97
CA ASN A 140 14.31 10.54 -8.21
C ASN A 140 13.45 9.28 -8.47
N TRP A 141 12.52 8.94 -7.58
CA TRP A 141 11.60 7.81 -7.78
C TRP A 141 10.38 8.27 -8.56
N GLN A 142 9.93 7.46 -9.50
CA GLN A 142 8.89 7.89 -10.44
C GLN A 142 8.04 6.72 -10.91
N MET A 143 6.73 6.97 -11.00
CA MET A 143 5.75 6.21 -11.74
C MET A 143 5.11 7.15 -12.76
N LYS A 144 5.42 6.99 -14.05
CA LYS A 144 4.95 7.91 -15.10
C LYS A 144 4.40 7.17 -16.31
N ALA A 145 3.56 7.84 -17.08
CA ALA A 145 3.16 7.35 -18.40
C ALA A 145 4.42 7.05 -19.24
N GLY A 146 4.47 5.84 -19.81
CA GLY A 146 5.56 5.36 -20.66
C GLY A 146 5.44 5.81 -22.12
N THR A 147 4.28 6.35 -22.51
CA THR A 147 4.00 6.89 -23.83
C THR A 147 2.86 7.90 -23.76
N ASP A 148 2.89 8.90 -24.65
CA ASP A 148 1.80 9.86 -24.82
C ASP A 148 0.66 9.32 -25.72
N ASP A 149 0.86 8.15 -26.36
CA ASP A 149 -0.07 7.56 -27.34
C ASP A 149 -0.97 6.44 -26.74
N ALA A 150 -0.95 6.25 -25.42
CA ALA A 150 -1.78 5.27 -24.75
C ALA A 150 -3.27 5.67 -24.75
N ARG A 151 -4.19 4.69 -24.63
CA ARG A 151 -5.62 5.00 -24.51
C ARG A 151 -5.94 5.60 -23.14
N ASP A 152 -5.22 5.15 -22.14
CA ASP A 152 -5.26 5.62 -20.76
C ASP A 152 -3.81 5.79 -20.27
N ASP A 153 -3.53 6.85 -19.51
CA ASP A 153 -2.19 7.18 -19.04
C ASP A 153 -1.56 6.08 -18.16
N LEU A 154 -2.39 5.23 -17.56
CA LEU A 154 -1.94 4.09 -16.76
C LEU A 154 -1.85 2.80 -17.58
N ASP A 155 -2.20 2.76 -18.87
CA ASP A 155 -2.05 1.54 -19.68
C ASP A 155 -0.58 1.14 -19.85
N GLN A 156 0.33 2.12 -19.87
CA GLN A 156 1.76 1.90 -20.01
C GLN A 156 2.50 2.80 -19.03
N LEU A 157 3.21 2.20 -18.08
CA LEU A 157 3.96 2.94 -17.06
C LEU A 157 5.45 2.59 -17.09
N ASP A 158 6.28 3.61 -16.98
CA ASP A 158 7.67 3.48 -16.53
C ASP A 158 7.71 3.67 -15.00
N LEU A 159 8.20 2.66 -14.28
CA LEU A 159 8.31 2.64 -12.83
C LEU A 159 9.77 2.50 -12.39
N ASN A 160 10.24 3.38 -11.51
CA ASN A 160 11.57 3.26 -10.94
C ASN A 160 11.66 3.75 -9.49
N ALA A 161 12.53 3.09 -8.74
CA ALA A 161 13.00 3.53 -7.43
C ALA A 161 14.39 2.96 -7.13
N SER A 162 15.04 3.49 -6.10
CA SER A 162 16.37 3.10 -5.67
C SER A 162 16.58 3.29 -4.17
N GLY A 163 17.15 2.28 -3.52
CA GLY A 163 17.71 2.35 -2.18
C GLY A 163 19.23 2.26 -2.18
N GLU A 164 19.82 1.96 -1.02
CA GLU A 164 21.26 1.84 -0.85
C GLU A 164 21.85 0.65 -1.62
N SER A 165 21.19 -0.50 -1.57
CA SER A 165 21.65 -1.78 -2.13
C SER A 165 20.77 -2.30 -3.27
N PHE A 166 19.79 -1.51 -3.73
CA PHE A 166 18.90 -1.91 -4.81
C PHE A 166 18.47 -0.75 -5.70
N GLN A 167 18.14 -1.05 -6.95
CA GLN A 167 17.39 -0.19 -7.86
C GLN A 167 16.47 -1.06 -8.71
N TYR A 168 15.37 -0.52 -9.21
CA TYR A 168 14.64 -1.15 -10.31
C TYR A 168 14.20 -0.13 -11.33
N ARG A 169 14.09 -0.57 -12.58
CA ARG A 169 13.52 0.17 -13.71
C ARG A 169 12.65 -0.80 -14.48
N LEU A 170 11.35 -0.61 -14.37
CA LEU A 170 10.34 -1.53 -14.86
C LEU A 170 9.41 -0.81 -15.83
N LYS A 171 8.97 -1.53 -16.86
CA LYS A 171 7.89 -1.17 -17.75
C LYS A 171 6.69 -2.03 -17.42
N LEU A 172 5.56 -1.41 -17.17
CA LEU A 172 4.29 -2.05 -16.85
C LEU A 172 3.34 -1.80 -18.03
N GLN A 173 2.79 -2.86 -18.60
CA GLN A 173 1.84 -2.78 -19.71
C GLN A 173 0.52 -3.46 -19.31
N ALA A 174 -0.58 -2.73 -19.34
CA ALA A 174 -1.90 -3.25 -18.98
C ALA A 174 -2.45 -4.16 -20.07
N HIS A 175 -2.95 -5.33 -19.67
CA HIS A 175 -3.63 -6.31 -20.51
C HIS A 175 -5.05 -6.59 -20.00
N GLY A 176 -5.75 -5.54 -19.58
CA GLY A 176 -7.09 -5.59 -19.04
C GLY A 176 -7.58 -4.20 -18.61
N PRO A 177 -8.87 -4.06 -18.28
CA PRO A 177 -9.42 -2.78 -17.89
C PRO A 177 -9.04 -2.41 -16.46
N LEU A 178 -9.14 -1.11 -16.15
CA LEU A 178 -9.22 -0.62 -14.78
C LEU A 178 -10.45 -1.22 -14.08
N VAL A 179 -10.28 -1.58 -12.82
CA VAL A 179 -11.32 -2.20 -12.00
C VAL A 179 -11.72 -1.25 -10.88
N ARG A 180 -12.97 -0.79 -10.91
CA ARG A 180 -13.56 -0.02 -9.81
C ARG A 180 -13.87 -0.95 -8.64
N GLN A 181 -13.36 -0.61 -7.46
CA GLN A 181 -13.61 -1.38 -6.24
C GLN A 181 -14.93 -0.95 -5.59
N GLY A 182 -15.49 -1.81 -4.74
CA GLY A 182 -16.74 -1.51 -4.04
C GLY A 182 -17.92 -1.26 -4.98
N ASP A 183 -18.75 -0.26 -4.64
CA ASP A 183 -19.86 0.20 -5.47
C ASP A 183 -19.36 1.25 -6.47
N ASN A 184 -18.93 0.79 -7.64
CA ASN A 184 -18.46 1.64 -8.76
C ASN A 184 -17.35 2.64 -8.38
N GLY A 185 -16.46 2.25 -7.47
CA GLY A 185 -15.35 3.07 -6.99
C GLY A 185 -15.56 3.56 -5.56
N TYR A 186 -16.78 3.53 -5.02
CA TYR A 186 -17.05 3.81 -3.62
C TYR A 186 -16.86 2.55 -2.77
N SER A 187 -15.74 2.47 -2.05
CA SER A 187 -15.35 1.32 -1.24
C SER A 187 -15.52 1.60 0.24
N VAL A 188 -16.41 0.86 0.91
CA VAL A 188 -16.60 0.94 2.36
C VAL A 188 -15.49 0.15 3.06
N LYS A 189 -14.98 0.72 4.16
CA LYS A 189 -13.85 0.21 4.93
C LYS A 189 -14.08 0.22 6.44
N SER A 190 -15.33 0.32 6.90
CA SER A 190 -15.62 0.06 8.32
C SER A 190 -17.10 -0.25 8.51
N ALA A 191 -17.45 -0.82 9.66
CA ALA A 191 -18.85 -1.04 10.04
C ALA A 191 -19.60 0.28 10.26
N GLU A 192 -18.88 1.34 10.66
CA GLU A 192 -19.37 2.69 10.87
C GLU A 192 -19.55 3.47 9.55
N GLY A 193 -19.22 2.87 8.41
CA GLY A 193 -19.47 3.43 7.08
C GLY A 193 -18.37 4.38 6.58
N GLN A 194 -17.17 4.34 7.17
CA GLN A 194 -16.02 5.03 6.59
C GLN A 194 -15.75 4.45 5.20
N ALA A 195 -15.41 5.29 4.24
CA ALA A 195 -15.21 4.89 2.86
C ALA A 195 -14.02 5.59 2.21
N SER A 196 -13.63 5.06 1.06
CA SER A 196 -12.65 5.63 0.14
C SER A 196 -13.18 5.56 -1.28
N TYR A 197 -12.68 6.44 -2.15
CA TYR A 197 -12.72 6.16 -3.57
C TYR A 197 -11.55 5.25 -3.93
N TYR A 198 -11.79 4.19 -4.70
CA TYR A 198 -10.82 3.13 -4.89
C TYR A 198 -11.00 2.42 -6.24
N TYR A 199 -9.92 2.33 -7.02
CA TYR A 199 -9.81 1.46 -8.19
C TYR A 199 -8.43 0.79 -8.26
N SER A 200 -8.33 -0.23 -9.11
CA SER A 200 -7.12 -0.99 -9.36
C SER A 200 -6.83 -1.15 -10.85
N GLN A 201 -5.56 -1.38 -11.20
CA GLN A 201 -5.13 -1.94 -12.50
C GLN A 201 -4.39 -3.26 -12.23
N PRO A 202 -5.09 -4.40 -12.22
CA PRO A 202 -4.52 -5.68 -11.77
C PRO A 202 -3.93 -6.54 -12.90
N PHE A 203 -3.96 -6.06 -14.15
CA PHE A 203 -3.59 -6.83 -15.34
C PHE A 203 -2.28 -6.35 -15.97
N TYR A 204 -1.31 -5.87 -15.19
CA TYR A 204 -0.02 -5.49 -15.75
C TYR A 204 0.85 -6.70 -16.07
N ARG A 205 1.48 -6.66 -17.24
CA ARG A 205 2.69 -7.41 -17.56
C ARG A 205 3.90 -6.52 -17.32
N VAL A 206 4.91 -7.07 -16.67
CA VAL A 206 6.13 -6.36 -16.30
C VAL A 206 7.31 -6.84 -17.13
N SER A 207 8.16 -5.92 -17.55
CA SER A 207 9.51 -6.19 -18.05
C SER A 207 10.49 -5.15 -17.53
N GLY A 208 11.78 -5.47 -17.45
CA GLY A 208 12.79 -4.49 -17.08
C GLY A 208 13.97 -5.09 -16.34
N ASN A 209 14.58 -4.29 -15.47
CA ASN A 209 15.75 -4.69 -14.71
C ASN A 209 15.58 -4.37 -13.22
N VAL A 210 15.99 -5.32 -12.38
CA VAL A 210 16.24 -5.13 -10.95
C VAL A 210 17.75 -5.19 -10.75
N PHE A 211 18.30 -4.21 -10.06
CA PHE A 211 19.71 -4.13 -9.72
C PHE A 211 19.87 -4.42 -8.23
N LEU A 212 20.68 -5.42 -7.87
CA LEU A 212 20.99 -5.78 -6.49
C LEU A 212 22.50 -5.70 -6.29
N ASP A 213 22.96 -4.89 -5.34
CA ASP A 213 24.39 -4.69 -5.07
C ASP A 213 25.19 -4.31 -6.36
N GLY A 214 24.54 -3.66 -7.32
CA GLY A 214 25.10 -3.27 -8.62
C GLY A 214 24.99 -4.31 -9.74
N GLU A 215 24.57 -5.54 -9.44
CA GLU A 215 24.34 -6.59 -10.44
C GLU A 215 22.94 -6.43 -11.07
N ALA A 216 22.86 -6.46 -12.41
CA ALA A 216 21.61 -6.33 -13.14
C ALA A 216 20.96 -7.71 -13.36
N HIS A 217 19.68 -7.81 -13.00
CA HIS A 217 18.82 -8.95 -13.25
C HIS A 217 17.69 -8.52 -14.17
N GLU A 218 17.68 -9.05 -15.40
CA GLU A 218 16.55 -8.88 -16.31
C GLU A 218 15.36 -9.70 -15.79
N VAL A 219 14.20 -9.05 -15.74
CA VAL A 219 12.99 -9.61 -15.12
C VAL A 219 11.77 -9.45 -16.00
N THR A 220 10.87 -10.41 -15.87
CA THR A 220 9.49 -10.32 -16.36
C THR A 220 8.51 -10.72 -15.27
N GLY A 221 7.24 -10.34 -15.37
CA GLY A 221 6.29 -10.69 -14.32
C GLY A 221 4.88 -10.12 -14.51
N GLU A 222 4.14 -10.11 -13.40
CA GLU A 222 2.82 -9.49 -13.28
C GLU A 222 2.86 -8.42 -12.18
N ALA A 223 2.06 -7.37 -12.35
CA ALA A 223 1.92 -6.32 -11.34
C ALA A 223 0.47 -5.92 -11.14
N TRP A 224 0.25 -5.28 -10.00
CA TRP A 224 -1.01 -4.75 -9.55
C TRP A 224 -0.80 -3.30 -9.11
N LEU A 225 -1.62 -2.38 -9.60
CA LEU A 225 -1.71 -1.02 -9.06
C LEU A 225 -3.01 -0.85 -8.29
N ASP A 226 -2.93 -0.19 -7.15
CA ASP A 226 -4.05 0.37 -6.42
C ASP A 226 -3.98 1.89 -6.33
N ARG A 227 -5.16 2.49 -6.40
CA ARG A 227 -5.40 3.92 -6.29
C ARG A 227 -6.54 4.18 -5.34
N GLU A 228 -6.24 4.74 -4.18
CA GLU A 228 -7.23 5.00 -3.13
C GLU A 228 -7.10 6.42 -2.58
N TRP A 229 -8.21 7.13 -2.36
CA TRP A 229 -8.23 8.39 -1.61
C TRP A 229 -9.44 8.53 -0.70
N SER A 230 -9.23 9.16 0.45
CA SER A 230 -10.31 9.49 1.38
C SER A 230 -9.91 10.61 2.36
N SER A 231 -10.85 11.02 3.21
CA SER A 231 -10.55 11.93 4.34
C SER A 231 -10.97 11.36 5.68
N GLN A 232 -11.40 10.10 5.68
CA GLN A 232 -11.79 9.39 6.87
C GLN A 232 -10.63 8.48 7.28
N PRO A 233 -10.01 8.73 8.44
CA PRO A 233 -8.99 7.82 8.95
C PRO A 233 -9.60 6.46 9.25
N LEU A 234 -8.75 5.49 9.53
CA LEU A 234 -9.20 4.26 10.19
C LEU A 234 -9.92 4.63 11.51
N ALA A 235 -10.95 3.87 11.87
CA ALA A 235 -11.65 4.04 13.14
C ALA A 235 -10.66 3.88 14.30
N SER A 236 -10.88 4.56 15.43
CA SER A 236 -9.96 4.51 16.57
C SER A 236 -9.84 3.12 17.20
N SER A 237 -10.80 2.22 16.95
CA SER A 237 -10.77 0.82 17.37
C SER A 237 -9.93 -0.06 16.43
N GLN A 238 -9.59 0.40 15.23
CA GLN A 238 -8.84 -0.37 14.26
C GLN A 238 -7.36 -0.40 14.63
N THR A 239 -6.81 -1.61 14.70
CA THR A 239 -5.43 -1.88 15.12
C THR A 239 -4.46 -2.04 13.95
N GLY A 240 -4.97 -2.31 12.75
CA GLY A 240 -4.21 -2.45 11.52
C GLY A 240 -5.00 -3.21 10.46
N TRP A 241 -4.35 -3.60 9.37
CA TRP A 241 -4.99 -4.36 8.30
C TRP A 241 -4.17 -5.53 7.80
N ASP A 242 -4.86 -6.46 7.15
CA ASP A 242 -4.32 -7.54 6.33
C ASP A 242 -4.89 -7.34 4.93
N TRP A 243 -4.07 -7.12 3.91
CA TRP A 243 -4.50 -6.88 2.54
C TRP A 243 -3.85 -7.88 1.58
N PHE A 244 -4.63 -8.39 0.64
CA PHE A 244 -4.23 -9.39 -0.34
C PHE A 244 -4.59 -8.88 -1.75
N SER A 245 -3.63 -8.98 -2.67
CA SER A 245 -3.87 -8.95 -4.12
C SER A 245 -3.35 -10.25 -4.72
N LEU A 246 -4.23 -11.01 -5.37
CA LEU A 246 -3.90 -12.34 -5.88
C LEU A 246 -4.14 -12.43 -7.39
N HIS A 247 -3.17 -13.01 -8.08
CA HIS A 247 -3.22 -13.45 -9.46
C HIS A 247 -3.47 -14.95 -9.49
N LEU A 248 -4.69 -15.36 -9.87
CA LEU A 248 -5.07 -16.77 -9.95
C LEU A 248 -4.62 -17.35 -11.30
N ALA A 249 -4.24 -18.64 -11.32
CA ALA A 249 -3.80 -19.32 -12.53
C ALA A 249 -4.84 -19.34 -13.67
N SER A 250 -6.13 -19.20 -13.35
CA SER A 250 -7.24 -19.06 -14.30
C SER A 250 -7.28 -17.72 -15.04
N GLY A 251 -6.46 -16.75 -14.62
CA GLY A 251 -6.47 -15.36 -15.12
C GLY A 251 -7.34 -14.42 -14.28
N GLU A 252 -8.19 -14.96 -13.40
CA GLU A 252 -8.97 -14.19 -12.43
C GLU A 252 -8.06 -13.51 -11.41
N LYS A 253 -8.61 -12.50 -10.73
CA LYS A 253 -7.92 -11.73 -9.71
C LYS A 253 -8.78 -11.65 -8.44
N LEU A 254 -8.13 -11.55 -7.28
CA LEU A 254 -8.80 -11.32 -6.01
C LEU A 254 -8.10 -10.18 -5.28
N MET A 255 -8.85 -9.13 -4.94
CA MET A 255 -8.47 -8.21 -3.88
C MET A 255 -9.29 -8.55 -2.64
N ALA A 256 -8.64 -8.71 -1.49
CA ALA A 256 -9.33 -8.93 -0.23
C ALA A 256 -8.59 -8.22 0.90
N PHE A 257 -9.33 -7.69 1.86
CA PHE A 257 -8.72 -7.14 3.07
C PHE A 257 -9.55 -7.40 4.32
N ARG A 258 -8.84 -7.40 5.44
CA ARG A 258 -9.41 -7.34 6.79
C ARG A 258 -8.82 -6.16 7.53
N LEU A 259 -9.68 -5.29 8.04
CA LEU A 259 -9.30 -4.29 9.02
C LEU A 259 -9.56 -4.89 10.40
N ARG A 260 -8.50 -5.07 11.18
CA ARG A 260 -8.59 -5.69 12.50
C ARG A 260 -9.01 -4.64 13.53
N ASP A 261 -9.90 -5.03 14.42
CA ASP A 261 -10.34 -4.22 15.57
C ASP A 261 -10.43 -5.10 16.83
N ASP A 262 -10.98 -4.56 17.91
CA ASP A 262 -11.22 -5.27 19.17
C ASP A 262 -12.39 -6.27 19.12
N LYS A 263 -13.02 -6.45 17.95
CA LYS A 263 -14.17 -7.32 17.68
C LYS A 263 -13.84 -8.30 16.55
N SER A 264 -14.70 -8.39 15.53
CA SER A 264 -14.57 -9.32 14.40
C SER A 264 -13.75 -8.77 13.23
N GLY A 265 -13.35 -7.51 13.29
CA GLY A 265 -12.84 -6.76 12.15
C GLY A 265 -13.90 -6.48 11.09
N TYR A 266 -13.50 -5.69 10.10
CA TYR A 266 -14.23 -5.46 8.85
C TYR A 266 -13.55 -6.19 7.71
N ILE A 267 -14.29 -6.98 6.94
CA ILE A 267 -13.76 -7.75 5.81
C ILE A 267 -14.44 -7.29 4.52
N SER A 268 -13.67 -7.18 3.46
CA SER A 268 -14.16 -6.95 2.10
C SER A 268 -13.34 -7.74 1.10
N ALA A 269 -13.97 -8.21 0.03
CA ALA A 269 -13.27 -8.83 -1.07
C ALA A 269 -14.00 -8.57 -2.40
N ASN A 270 -13.22 -8.45 -3.47
CA ASN A 270 -13.71 -8.27 -4.82
C ASN A 270 -13.08 -9.34 -5.73
N TRP A 271 -13.92 -10.23 -6.25
CA TRP A 271 -13.52 -11.19 -7.27
C TRP A 271 -13.55 -10.49 -8.63
N ILE A 272 -12.49 -10.61 -9.41
CA ILE A 272 -12.40 -9.96 -10.71
C ILE A 272 -12.20 -11.06 -11.74
N SER A 273 -13.13 -11.19 -12.68
CA SER A 273 -13.02 -12.18 -13.75
C SER A 273 -11.81 -11.91 -14.64
N ALA A 274 -11.39 -12.90 -15.43
CA ALA A 274 -10.24 -12.76 -16.33
C ALA A 274 -10.40 -11.67 -17.40
N ASP A 275 -11.64 -11.24 -17.69
CA ASP A 275 -11.97 -10.11 -18.57
C ASP A 275 -12.08 -8.76 -17.83
N GLY A 276 -11.81 -8.74 -16.52
CA GLY A 276 -11.76 -7.54 -15.70
C GLY A 276 -13.08 -7.06 -15.12
N ARG A 277 -14.16 -7.86 -15.16
CA ARG A 277 -15.42 -7.49 -14.51
C ARG A 277 -15.36 -7.73 -12.99
N PRO A 278 -15.58 -6.69 -12.16
CA PRO A 278 -15.63 -6.87 -10.71
C PRO A 278 -16.92 -7.57 -10.29
N SER A 279 -16.82 -8.39 -9.26
CA SER A 279 -17.90 -9.10 -8.62
C SER A 279 -17.63 -9.15 -7.11
N PRO A 280 -18.15 -8.16 -6.35
CA PRO A 280 -18.02 -8.13 -4.90
C PRO A 280 -18.45 -9.45 -4.26
N VAL A 281 -17.74 -9.86 -3.21
CA VAL A 281 -18.00 -11.08 -2.46
C VAL A 281 -18.68 -10.71 -1.14
N ASP A 282 -19.68 -11.49 -0.72
CA ASP A 282 -20.30 -11.30 0.60
C ASP A 282 -19.21 -11.44 1.69
N PRO A 283 -19.02 -10.43 2.56
CA PRO A 283 -18.02 -10.49 3.63
C PRO A 283 -18.11 -11.75 4.50
N LYS A 284 -19.30 -12.34 4.67
CA LYS A 284 -19.50 -13.58 5.45
C LYS A 284 -18.94 -14.83 4.77
N ASP A 285 -18.74 -14.78 3.46
CA ASP A 285 -18.16 -15.86 2.67
C ASP A 285 -16.63 -15.79 2.63
N VAL A 286 -16.03 -14.68 3.07
CA VAL A 286 -14.58 -14.47 3.05
C VAL A 286 -13.97 -14.92 4.38
N LEU A 287 -13.19 -16.00 4.35
CA LEU A 287 -12.52 -16.55 5.52
C LEU A 287 -11.01 -16.39 5.41
N LEU A 288 -10.44 -15.50 6.24
CA LEU A 288 -9.01 -15.22 6.33
C LEU A 288 -8.48 -15.69 7.69
N SER A 289 -7.62 -16.70 7.70
CA SER A 289 -7.12 -17.30 8.94
C SER A 289 -5.60 -17.48 8.90
N PRO A 290 -4.84 -16.95 9.89
CA PRO A 290 -3.42 -17.25 10.03
C PRO A 290 -3.16 -18.74 10.21
N LEU A 291 -2.09 -19.25 9.58
CA LEU A 291 -1.65 -20.65 9.69
C LEU A 291 -0.30 -20.77 10.40
N ARG A 292 0.64 -19.87 10.09
CA ARG A 292 1.98 -19.85 10.70
C ARG A 292 2.40 -18.43 10.97
N THR A 293 3.01 -18.21 12.13
CA THR A 293 3.69 -16.96 12.47
C THR A 293 5.21 -17.10 12.37
N ALA A 294 5.89 -15.98 12.16
CA ALA A 294 7.35 -15.83 12.26
C ALA A 294 7.68 -14.72 13.27
N ASP A 295 8.78 -14.89 14.01
CA ASP A 295 9.33 -13.81 14.83
C ASP A 295 10.18 -12.89 13.96
N ILE A 296 9.75 -11.64 13.85
CA ILE A 296 10.39 -10.62 13.02
C ILE A 296 10.53 -9.37 13.89
N ASN A 297 11.77 -9.00 14.20
CA ASN A 297 12.07 -7.85 15.06
C ASN A 297 11.31 -7.89 16.41
N GLY A 298 11.17 -9.08 17.01
CA GLY A 298 10.48 -9.27 18.28
C GLY A 298 8.95 -9.20 18.18
N LYS A 299 8.40 -9.22 16.97
CA LYS A 299 6.96 -9.25 16.70
C LYS A 299 6.57 -10.59 16.10
N SER A 300 5.44 -11.14 16.55
CA SER A 300 4.86 -12.36 15.97
C SER A 300 3.99 -12.00 14.78
N ILE A 301 4.52 -12.21 13.57
CA ILE A 301 3.86 -11.83 12.32
C ILE A 301 3.26 -13.07 11.65
N PRO A 302 1.96 -13.10 11.31
CA PRO A 302 1.35 -14.22 10.60
C PRO A 302 1.75 -14.21 9.12
N VAL A 303 2.74 -14.99 8.74
CA VAL A 303 3.32 -14.95 7.38
C VAL A 303 2.69 -15.96 6.42
N GLU A 304 1.98 -16.97 6.92
CA GLU A 304 1.21 -17.92 6.11
C GLU A 304 -0.26 -17.91 6.49
N TRP A 305 -1.15 -17.97 5.49
CA TRP A 305 -2.59 -17.81 5.67
C TRP A 305 -3.40 -18.85 4.92
N SER A 306 -4.56 -19.20 5.46
CA SER A 306 -5.65 -19.82 4.73
C SER A 306 -6.57 -18.72 4.22
N VAL A 307 -6.87 -18.74 2.93
CA VAL A 307 -7.83 -17.84 2.28
C VAL A 307 -8.90 -18.69 1.63
N LYS A 308 -10.16 -18.52 2.06
CA LYS A 308 -11.30 -19.27 1.52
C LYS A 308 -12.45 -18.36 1.13
N ILE A 309 -13.09 -18.70 0.02
CA ILE A 309 -14.33 -18.12 -0.49
C ILE A 309 -15.19 -19.28 -1.01
N PRO A 310 -15.97 -19.95 -0.13
CA PRO A 310 -16.74 -21.14 -0.48
C PRO A 310 -17.68 -20.96 -1.67
N SER A 311 -18.34 -19.79 -1.80
CA SER A 311 -19.21 -19.51 -2.95
C SER A 311 -18.49 -19.49 -4.31
N ARG A 312 -17.15 -19.33 -4.28
CA ARG A 312 -16.27 -19.38 -5.46
C ARG A 312 -15.47 -20.68 -5.56
N GLY A 313 -15.65 -21.61 -4.62
CA GLY A 313 -14.83 -22.82 -4.52
C GLY A 313 -13.36 -22.55 -4.21
N LEU A 314 -13.02 -21.35 -3.71
CA LEU A 314 -11.65 -21.01 -3.35
C LEU A 314 -11.34 -21.54 -1.95
N ASP A 315 -10.30 -22.36 -1.86
CA ASP A 315 -9.63 -22.79 -0.64
C ASP A 315 -8.13 -22.91 -0.95
N ILE A 316 -7.34 -21.93 -0.50
CA ILE A 316 -5.90 -21.85 -0.78
C ILE A 316 -5.11 -21.55 0.49
N LYS A 317 -3.83 -21.93 0.47
CA LYS A 317 -2.85 -21.59 1.49
C LYS A 317 -1.74 -20.75 0.90
N THR A 318 -1.43 -19.63 1.53
CA THR A 318 -0.38 -18.70 1.10
C THR A 318 0.94 -18.99 1.80
N LYS A 319 2.04 -18.76 1.09
CA LYS A 319 3.42 -18.81 1.61
C LYS A 319 4.20 -17.60 1.12
N PRO A 320 4.98 -16.94 1.99
CA PRO A 320 5.80 -15.80 1.57
C PRO A 320 7.02 -16.30 0.79
N LEU A 321 7.48 -15.51 -0.19
CA LEU A 321 8.79 -15.73 -0.80
C LEU A 321 9.91 -15.60 0.24
N ASN A 322 9.74 -14.64 1.16
CA ASN A 322 10.65 -14.37 2.25
C ASN A 322 9.83 -13.94 3.47
N GLU A 323 9.89 -14.73 4.55
CA GLU A 323 9.15 -14.40 5.76
C GLU A 323 9.66 -13.10 6.42
N LYS A 324 10.89 -12.66 6.15
CA LYS A 324 11.49 -11.43 6.70
C LYS A 324 11.24 -10.20 5.82
N ALA A 325 10.14 -10.17 5.06
CA ALA A 325 9.74 -9.04 4.23
C ALA A 325 9.21 -7.86 5.08
N TRP A 326 10.06 -7.37 5.98
CA TRP A 326 9.75 -6.33 6.94
C TRP A 326 10.16 -4.96 6.42
N MET A 327 9.17 -4.09 6.27
CA MET A 327 9.34 -2.71 5.87
C MET A 327 9.79 -1.89 7.09
N ALA A 328 11.11 -1.82 7.29
CA ALA A 328 11.75 -1.08 8.38
C ALA A 328 11.74 0.45 8.16
N THR A 329 10.58 1.01 7.88
CA THR A 329 10.34 2.44 7.63
C THR A 329 9.98 3.18 8.92
N SER A 330 9.75 4.49 8.84
CA SER A 330 9.28 5.30 9.98
C SER A 330 7.99 4.78 10.63
N THR A 331 7.09 4.19 9.83
CA THR A 331 5.89 3.48 10.29
C THR A 331 5.98 2.04 9.78
N PRO A 332 6.50 1.09 10.57
CA PRO A 332 6.89 -0.20 10.04
C PRO A 332 5.70 -1.14 9.84
N TYR A 333 5.82 -2.03 8.85
CA TYR A 333 4.82 -3.01 8.46
C TYR A 333 5.48 -4.23 7.80
N TRP A 334 4.71 -5.28 7.55
CA TRP A 334 5.15 -6.42 6.77
C TRP A 334 4.53 -6.35 5.39
N GLU A 335 5.32 -6.49 4.33
CA GLU A 335 4.82 -6.52 2.97
C GLU A 335 5.70 -7.40 2.09
N GLY A 336 5.12 -8.41 1.46
CA GLY A 336 5.91 -9.30 0.63
C GLY A 336 5.12 -10.09 -0.40
N PRO A 337 5.81 -10.52 -1.48
CA PRO A 337 5.24 -11.44 -2.45
C PRO A 337 4.93 -12.78 -1.79
N ILE A 338 3.76 -13.29 -2.11
CA ILE A 338 3.27 -14.61 -1.69
C ILE A 338 3.00 -15.48 -2.91
N GLU A 339 3.15 -16.79 -2.74
CA GLU A 339 2.57 -17.80 -3.63
C GLU A 339 1.51 -18.58 -2.87
N PHE A 340 0.62 -19.23 -3.60
CA PHE A 340 -0.40 -20.07 -2.99
C PHE A 340 -0.73 -21.31 -3.82
N ASP A 341 -1.20 -22.33 -3.11
CA ASP A 341 -1.65 -23.61 -3.63
C ASP A 341 -2.91 -24.10 -2.89
N GLY A 342 -3.60 -25.09 -3.45
CA GLY A 342 -4.86 -25.65 -2.92
C GLY A 342 -5.85 -25.96 -4.05
N SER A 343 -7.05 -25.38 -3.95
CA SER A 343 -8.08 -25.42 -5.02
C SER A 343 -7.61 -24.82 -6.36
N THR A 344 -6.68 -23.86 -6.31
CA THR A 344 -5.95 -23.30 -7.45
C THR A 344 -4.54 -22.92 -7.00
N SER A 345 -3.63 -22.72 -7.95
CA SER A 345 -2.35 -22.07 -7.70
C SER A 345 -2.36 -20.60 -8.17
N GLY A 346 -1.37 -19.85 -7.73
CA GLY A 346 -1.14 -18.48 -8.15
C GLY A 346 -0.11 -17.78 -7.29
N HIS A 347 -0.02 -16.46 -7.46
CA HIS A 347 0.89 -15.60 -6.74
C HIS A 347 0.25 -14.24 -6.47
N GLY A 348 0.87 -13.43 -5.64
CA GLY A 348 0.35 -12.12 -5.30
C GLY A 348 1.16 -11.44 -4.23
N TYR A 349 0.52 -10.53 -3.52
CA TYR A 349 1.10 -9.80 -2.40
C TYR A 349 0.21 -9.88 -1.16
N LEU A 350 0.87 -9.84 -0.01
CA LEU A 350 0.26 -9.65 1.30
C LEU A 350 0.92 -8.43 1.94
N GLU A 351 0.08 -7.51 2.42
CA GLU A 351 0.49 -6.36 3.23
C GLU A 351 -0.19 -6.48 4.60
N MET A 352 0.56 -6.27 5.67
CA MET A 352 0.07 -6.33 7.03
C MET A 352 0.65 -5.19 7.88
N THR A 353 -0.23 -4.34 8.40
CA THR A 353 0.14 -3.24 9.30
C THR A 353 -0.36 -3.52 10.70
N GLY A 354 0.23 -2.93 11.74
CA GLY A 354 -0.36 -2.96 13.09
C GLY A 354 -0.21 -4.30 13.85
N TYR A 355 0.87 -5.04 13.59
CA TYR A 355 1.33 -6.19 14.37
C TYR A 355 2.49 -5.83 15.29
#